data_AF-A0A8R1IDJ8-F1
#
_entry.id   AF-A0A8R1IDJ8-F1
#
_cell.length_a   1.000
_cell.length_b   1.000
_cell.length_c   1.000
_cell.angle_alpha   90.00
_cell.angle_beta   90.00
_cell.angle_gamma   90.00
#
_symmetry.space_group_name_H-M   'P 1'
#
loop_
_entity.id
_entity.type
_entity.pdbx_description
1 polymer ?
#
loop_
_entity_poly.entity_id
_entity_poly.type
_entity_poly.pdbx_seq_one_letter_code
_entity_poly.pdbx_strand_id
1 'polypeptide(L)'
;MMEKKQTNSPKRLDLQGIRGIAIIVVLGFHFYPQYMPNGYLGVDQFFVLSGFLMCMLLKRAEEQTPCSLVSLFYSKRFKRILPLYLLLILLSMIALYNFFPDTAIETNQESATHALLFVSNRPRTVQENYFAMV
;
A
#
# COMPACT_ATOMS: atom_id res chain seq x y z
N MET A 1 -31.43 27.77 10.33
CA MET A 1 -30.56 26.65 10.76
C MET A 1 -30.83 25.48 9.83
N MET A 2 -30.13 25.40 8.69
CA MET A 2 -30.32 24.33 7.70
C MET A 2 -29.30 23.22 7.98
N GLU A 3 -29.82 22.09 8.41
CA GLU A 3 -29.07 20.85 8.61
C GLU A 3 -28.51 20.38 7.25
N LYS A 4 -27.19 20.47 7.08
CA LYS A 4 -26.49 19.95 5.90
C LYS A 4 -26.57 18.42 5.95
N LYS A 5 -27.61 17.84 5.34
CA LYS A 5 -27.79 16.39 5.19
C LYS A 5 -26.57 15.84 4.47
N GLN A 6 -25.65 15.21 5.21
CA GLN A 6 -24.51 14.49 4.65
C GLN A 6 -25.06 13.33 3.82
N THR A 7 -25.23 13.54 2.52
CA THR A 7 -25.55 12.45 1.59
C THR A 7 -24.31 11.56 1.54
N ASN A 8 -24.34 10.42 2.23
CA ASN A 8 -23.35 9.37 2.09
C ASN A 8 -23.26 9.02 0.60
N SER A 9 -22.22 9.49 -0.09
CA SER A 9 -21.99 9.05 -1.45
C SER A 9 -21.79 7.55 -1.41
N PRO A 10 -22.49 6.77 -2.25
CA PRO A 10 -22.31 5.33 -2.28
C PRO A 10 -20.83 5.03 -2.55
N LYS A 11 -20.20 4.28 -1.63
CA LYS A 11 -18.85 3.75 -1.85
C LYS A 11 -18.93 2.91 -3.13
N ARG A 12 -18.04 3.16 -4.08
CA ARG A 12 -17.92 2.37 -5.31
C ARG A 12 -17.32 1.00 -4.98
N LEU A 13 -18.19 0.09 -4.54
CA LEU A 13 -17.84 -1.28 -4.17
C LEU A 13 -17.46 -2.11 -5.40
N ASP A 14 -18.04 -1.78 -6.55
CA ASP A 14 -17.69 -2.31 -7.87
C ASP A 14 -16.18 -2.14 -8.18
N LEU A 15 -15.66 -0.92 -8.05
CA LEU A 15 -14.24 -0.64 -8.28
C LEU A 15 -13.34 -1.32 -7.26
N GLN A 16 -13.81 -1.47 -6.02
CA GLN A 16 -13.07 -2.19 -4.98
C GLN A 16 -13.02 -3.69 -5.27
N GLY A 17 -14.12 -4.27 -5.75
CA GLY A 17 -14.17 -5.68 -6.18
C GLY A 17 -13.20 -5.95 -7.32
N ILE A 18 -13.19 -5.11 -8.36
CA ILE A 18 -12.26 -5.26 -9.49
C ILE A 18 -10.79 -5.15 -9.02
N ARG A 19 -10.49 -4.24 -8.09
CA ARG A 19 -9.15 -4.17 -7.47
C ARG A 19 -8.80 -5.43 -6.68
N GLY A 20 -9.77 -6.03 -5.99
CA GLY A 20 -9.59 -7.31 -5.30
C GLY A 20 -9.23 -8.45 -6.26
N ILE A 21 -9.93 -8.54 -7.39
CA ILE A 21 -9.63 -9.51 -8.45
C ILE A 21 -8.20 -9.30 -8.98
N ALA A 22 -7.81 -8.04 -9.22
CA ALA A 22 -6.46 -7.71 -9.67
C ALA A 22 -5.39 -8.21 -8.69
N ILE A 23 -5.61 -8.09 -7.37
CA ILE A 23 -4.70 -8.61 -6.34
C ILE A 23 -4.62 -10.14 -6.40
N ILE A 24 -5.75 -10.85 -6.54
CA ILE A 24 -5.78 -12.32 -6.62
C ILE A 24 -4.95 -12.81 -7.80
N VAL A 25 -5.05 -12.14 -8.95
CA VAL A 25 -4.29 -12.47 -10.16
C VAL A 25 -2.78 -12.27 -9.94
N VAL A 26 -2.37 -11.20 -9.25
CA VAL A 26 -0.95 -10.95 -8.92
C VAL A 26 -0.40 -11.99 -7.94
N LEU A 27 -1.20 -12.38 -6.94
CA LEU A 27 -0.84 -13.45 -6.01
C LEU A 27 -0.71 -14.79 -6.75
N GLY A 28 -1.63 -15.08 -7.68
CA GLY A 28 -1.57 -16.26 -8.55
C GLY A 28 -0.27 -16.33 -9.34
N PHE A 29 0.19 -15.21 -9.91
CA PHE A 29 1.49 -15.14 -10.59
C PHE A 29 2.68 -15.45 -9.67
N HIS A 30 2.67 -14.97 -8.42
CA HIS A 30 3.77 -15.22 -7.48
C HIS A 30 3.81 -16.65 -6.96
N PHE A 31 2.66 -17.24 -6.63
CA PHE A 31 2.61 -18.61 -6.09
C PHE A 31 2.66 -19.69 -7.18
N TYR A 32 2.07 -19.41 -8.34
CA TYR A 32 1.87 -20.38 -9.42
C TYR A 32 2.16 -19.76 -10.80
N PRO A 33 3.42 -19.34 -11.06
CA PRO A 33 3.79 -18.61 -12.28
C PRO A 33 3.50 -19.40 -13.57
N GLN A 34 3.52 -20.73 -13.49
CA GLN A 34 3.30 -21.63 -14.63
C GLN A 34 1.84 -21.67 -15.08
N TYR A 35 0.90 -21.45 -14.16
CA TYR A 35 -0.55 -21.46 -14.42
C TYR A 35 -1.10 -20.06 -14.74
N MET A 36 -0.45 -19.01 -14.24
CA MET A 36 -0.83 -17.61 -14.49
C MET A 36 0.37 -16.76 -14.91
N PRO A 37 1.02 -17.03 -16.06
CA PRO A 37 2.22 -16.31 -16.49
C PRO A 37 1.98 -14.81 -16.72
N ASN A 38 0.74 -14.43 -17.06
CA ASN A 38 0.35 -13.04 -17.31
C ASN A 38 -0.24 -12.34 -16.08
N GLY A 39 -0.13 -12.91 -14.88
CA GLY A 39 -0.77 -12.33 -13.70
C GLY A 39 -0.13 -11.02 -13.21
N TYR A 40 1.06 -10.66 -13.72
CA TYR A 40 1.67 -9.35 -13.49
C TYR A 40 0.80 -8.19 -14.01
N LEU A 41 -0.06 -8.41 -15.03
CA LEU A 41 -0.99 -7.40 -15.55
C LEU A 41 -1.99 -6.90 -14.49
N GLY A 42 -2.23 -7.71 -13.45
CA GLY A 42 -3.06 -7.28 -12.31
C GLY A 42 -2.47 -6.08 -11.57
N VAL A 43 -1.14 -5.89 -11.61
CA VAL A 43 -0.47 -4.72 -11.02
C VAL A 43 -0.91 -3.45 -11.75
N ASP A 44 -0.83 -3.45 -13.09
CA ASP A 44 -1.22 -2.31 -13.92
C ASP A 44 -2.71 -1.97 -13.74
N GLN A 45 -3.57 -2.99 -13.79
CA GLN A 45 -5.01 -2.83 -13.58
C GLN A 45 -5.32 -2.22 -12.19
N PHE A 46 -4.66 -2.69 -11.14
CA PHE A 46 -4.84 -2.15 -9.79
C PHE A 46 -4.42 -0.68 -9.69
N PHE A 47 -3.30 -0.30 -10.30
CA PHE A 47 -2.82 1.08 -10.27
C PHE A 47 -3.69 2.02 -11.10
N VAL A 48 -4.12 1.61 -12.30
CA VAL A 48 -5.03 2.41 -13.14
C VAL A 48 -6.34 2.70 -12.43
N LEU A 49 -6.98 1.69 -11.83
CA LEU A 49 -8.22 1.87 -11.08
C LEU A 49 -8.04 2.73 -9.83
N SER A 50 -6.90 2.59 -9.15
CA SER A 50 -6.56 3.43 -8.00
C SER A 50 -6.40 4.90 -8.43
N GLY A 51 -5.70 5.16 -9.55
CA GLY A 51 -5.56 6.50 -10.13
C GLY A 51 -6.89 7.12 -10.51
N PHE A 52 -7.74 6.37 -11.23
CA PHE A 52 -9.09 6.79 -11.60
C PHE A 52 -9.92 7.25 -10.39
N LEU A 53 -9.91 6.45 -9.30
CA LEU A 53 -10.63 6.78 -8.08
C LEU A 53 -10.09 8.05 -7.40
N MET A 54 -8.77 8.26 -7.41
CA MET A 54 -8.16 9.46 -6.83
C MET A 54 -8.51 10.71 -7.64
N CYS A 55 -8.46 10.65 -8.98
CA CYS A 55 -8.90 11.76 -9.84
C CYS A 55 -10.38 12.09 -9.62
N MET A 56 -11.25 11.07 -9.50
CA MET A 56 -12.66 11.26 -9.17
C MET A 56 -12.86 11.97 -7.83
N LEU A 57 -12.08 11.59 -6.81
CA LEU A 57 -12.14 12.22 -5.49
C LEU A 57 -11.70 13.68 -5.55
N LEU A 58 -10.65 13.98 -6.33
CA LEU A 58 -10.12 15.32 -6.49
C LEU A 58 -11.09 16.23 -7.25
N LYS A 59 -11.71 15.72 -8.33
CA LYS A 59 -12.75 16.44 -9.10
C LYS A 59 -13.95 16.80 -8.24
N ARG A 60 -14.37 15.94 -7.31
CA ARG A 60 -15.50 16.25 -6.42
C ARG A 60 -15.21 17.38 -5.43
N ALA A 61 -13.94 17.71 -5.25
CA ALA A 61 -13.50 18.65 -4.24
C ALA A 61 -13.05 19.99 -4.85
N GLU A 62 -13.44 20.25 -6.10
CA GLU A 62 -13.09 21.39 -6.95
C GLU A 62 -13.36 22.77 -6.32
N GLU A 63 -14.30 22.87 -5.38
CA GLU A 63 -14.60 24.13 -4.67
C GLU A 63 -13.60 24.46 -3.53
N GLN A 64 -12.66 23.57 -3.20
CA GLN A 64 -11.69 23.81 -2.13
C GLN A 64 -10.35 24.29 -2.68
N THR A 65 -9.61 25.05 -1.85
CA THR A 65 -8.24 25.44 -2.19
C THR A 65 -7.35 24.20 -2.37
N PRO A 66 -6.47 24.17 -3.40
CA PRO A 66 -5.65 23.01 -3.71
C PRO A 66 -4.75 22.59 -2.52
N CYS A 67 -4.30 23.54 -1.71
CA CYS A 67 -3.52 23.26 -0.50
C CYS A 67 -4.34 22.49 0.56
N SER A 68 -5.60 22.88 0.79
CA SER A 68 -6.53 22.17 1.69
C SER A 68 -6.81 20.76 1.21
N LEU A 69 -7.00 20.57 -0.09
CA LEU A 69 -7.26 19.26 -0.69
C LEU A 69 -6.10 18.30 -0.52
N VAL A 70 -4.88 18.76 -0.81
CA VAL A 70 -3.66 17.97 -0.64
C VAL A 70 -3.48 17.60 0.83
N SER A 71 -3.61 18.56 1.74
CA SER A 71 -3.51 18.31 3.19
C SER A 71 -4.54 17.30 3.68
N LEU A 72 -5.81 17.45 3.29
CA LEU A 72 -6.90 16.53 3.65
C LEU A 72 -6.65 15.12 3.11
N PHE A 73 -6.16 15.02 1.88
CA PHE A 73 -5.87 13.76 1.21
C PHE A 73 -4.73 13.00 1.89
N TYR A 74 -3.59 13.66 2.10
CA TYR A 74 -2.44 13.04 2.77
C TYR A 74 -2.75 12.74 4.23
N SER A 75 -3.46 13.61 4.95
CA SER A 75 -3.86 13.36 6.34
C SER A 75 -4.75 12.11 6.47
N LYS A 76 -5.75 11.95 5.60
CA LYS A 76 -6.61 10.75 5.58
C LYS A 76 -5.82 9.48 5.25
N ARG A 77 -4.88 9.57 4.31
CA ARG A 77 -4.01 8.44 3.94
C ARG A 77 -3.07 8.06 5.07
N PHE A 78 -2.45 9.05 5.72
CA PHE A 78 -1.54 8.86 6.84
C PHE A 78 -2.24 8.18 8.02
N LYS A 79 -3.41 8.68 8.43
CA LYS A 79 -4.23 8.08 9.51
C LYS A 79 -4.68 6.64 9.21
N ARG A 80 -4.76 6.25 7.93
CA ARG A 80 -5.15 4.90 7.52
C ARG A 80 -3.97 3.93 7.41
N ILE A 81 -2.83 4.38 6.89
CA ILE A 81 -1.68 3.51 6.57
C ILE A 81 -0.73 3.38 7.78
N LEU A 82 -0.47 4.48 8.50
CA LEU A 82 0.45 4.50 9.63
C LEU A 82 0.14 3.49 10.75
N PRO A 83 -1.12 3.32 11.22
CA PRO A 83 -1.38 2.41 12.32
C PRO A 83 -1.08 0.96 11.95
N LEU A 84 -1.44 0.54 10.73
CA LEU A 84 -1.14 -0.81 10.25
C LEU A 84 0.35 -1.00 10.02
N TYR A 85 1.04 0.03 9.52
CA TYR A 85 2.48 0.01 9.31
C TYR A 85 3.26 -0.22 10.61
N LEU A 86 2.98 0.59 11.63
CA LEU A 86 3.63 0.46 12.94
C LEU A 86 3.30 -0.86 13.63
N LEU A 87 2.04 -1.32 13.53
CA LEU A 87 1.62 -2.61 14.04
C LEU A 87 2.42 -3.76 13.41
N LEU A 88 2.61 -3.74 12.09
CA LEU A 88 3.36 -4.79 11.40
C LEU A 88 4.84 -4.79 11.76
N ILE A 89 5.47 -3.62 11.91
CA ILE A 89 6.86 -3.52 12.39
C ILE A 89 6.97 -4.10 13.80
N LEU A 90 6.03 -3.76 14.69
CA LEU A 90 6.02 -4.30 16.05
C LEU A 90 5.89 -5.83 16.05
N LEU A 91 4.92 -6.34 15.29
CA LEU A 91 4.67 -7.79 15.20
C LEU A 91 5.85 -8.52 14.58
N SER A 92 6.49 -7.96 13.55
CA SER A 92 7.65 -8.58 12.91
C SER A 92 8.86 -8.63 13.84
N MET A 93 9.10 -7.58 14.64
CA MET A 93 10.14 -7.59 15.66
C MET A 93 9.85 -8.63 16.76
N ILE A 94 8.61 -8.71 17.25
CA ILE A 94 8.22 -9.74 18.23
C ILE A 94 8.46 -11.13 17.64
N ALA A 95 8.02 -11.39 16.41
CA ALA A 95 8.22 -12.67 15.74
C ALA A 95 9.70 -13.01 15.55
N LEU A 96 10.52 -12.03 15.19
CA LEU A 96 11.97 -12.18 15.00
C LEU A 96 12.64 -12.73 16.27
N TYR A 97 12.37 -12.13 17.43
CA TYR A 97 12.97 -12.58 18.70
C TYR A 97 12.45 -13.93 19.22
N ASN A 98 11.26 -14.36 18.80
CA ASN A 98 10.64 -15.60 19.30
C ASN A 98 10.90 -16.81 18.41
N PHE A 99 11.06 -16.61 17.10
CA PHE A 99 11.06 -17.72 16.12
C PHE A 99 12.34 -17.84 15.28
N PHE A 100 13.22 -16.82 15.27
CA PHE A 100 14.38 -16.80 14.38
C PHE A 100 15.72 -16.86 15.16
N PRO A 101 16.78 -17.41 14.54
CA PRO A 101 18.11 -17.46 15.15
C PRO A 101 18.73 -16.06 15.28
N ASP A 102 19.65 -15.91 16.24
CA ASP A 102 20.27 -14.62 16.59
C ASP A 102 20.98 -13.92 15.40
N THR A 103 21.51 -14.69 14.44
CA THR A 103 22.14 -14.17 13.23
C THR A 103 21.19 -13.37 12.34
N ALA A 104 19.88 -13.64 12.42
CA ALA A 104 18.88 -12.89 11.67
C ALA A 104 18.48 -11.58 12.38
N ILE A 105 18.85 -11.39 13.66
CA ILE A 105 18.35 -10.27 14.46
C ILE A 105 18.98 -8.95 13.99
N GLU A 106 20.30 -8.91 13.83
CA GLU A 106 21.02 -7.66 13.48
C GLU A 106 20.55 -7.07 12.14
N THR A 107 20.47 -7.89 11.08
CA THR A 107 20.03 -7.44 9.75
C THR A 107 18.57 -6.97 9.73
N ASN A 108 17.71 -7.64 10.50
CA ASN A 108 16.29 -7.28 10.55
C ASN A 108 16.02 -6.08 11.47
N GLN A 109 16.84 -5.85 12.51
CA GLN A 109 16.81 -4.63 13.31
C GLN A 109 17.18 -3.40 12.50
N GLU A 110 18.25 -3.46 11.71
CA GLU A 110 18.65 -2.37 10.81
C GLU A 110 17.54 -2.09 9.77
N SER A 111 16.94 -3.14 9.22
CA SER A 111 15.80 -3.01 8.31
C SER A 111 14.59 -2.36 8.99
N ALA A 112 14.31 -2.69 10.26
CA ALA A 112 13.22 -2.12 11.04
C ALA A 112 13.46 -0.64 11.41
N THR A 113 14.70 -0.23 11.72
CA THR A 113 15.01 1.18 11.99
C THR A 113 14.85 2.02 10.73
N HIS A 114 15.33 1.54 9.57
CA HIS A 114 15.08 2.20 8.29
C HIS A 114 13.60 2.29 7.93
N ALA A 115 12.82 1.26 8.26
CA ALA A 115 11.37 1.28 8.11
C ALA A 115 10.72 2.34 9.01
N LEU A 116 11.05 2.37 10.31
CA LEU A 116 10.51 3.35 11.27
C LEU A 116 10.79 4.80 10.87
N LEU A 117 11.98 5.07 10.35
CA LEU A 117 12.37 6.39 9.86
C LEU A 117 11.81 6.72 8.48
N PHE A 118 11.05 5.82 7.85
CA PHE A 118 10.58 5.92 6.46
C PHE A 118 11.70 6.10 5.43
N VAL A 119 12.93 5.70 5.75
CA VAL A 119 14.12 5.76 4.87
C VAL A 119 14.34 4.43 4.13
N SER A 120 13.41 3.49 4.26
CA SER A 120 13.48 2.20 3.57
C SER A 120 13.51 2.33 2.03
N ASN A 121 13.02 3.45 1.47
CA ASN A 121 13.14 3.75 0.05
C ASN A 121 14.53 4.33 -0.30
N ARG A 122 15.59 3.56 -0.02
CA ARG A 122 16.98 3.86 -0.40
C ARG A 122 17.37 3.12 -1.69
N PRO A 123 18.35 3.64 -2.47
CA PRO A 123 18.98 2.87 -3.53
C PRO A 123 19.44 1.52 -3.01
N ARG A 124 19.07 0.48 -3.74
CA ARG A 124 19.15 -0.90 -3.28
C ARG A 124 20.52 -1.46 -3.65
N THR A 125 21.16 -2.20 -2.73
CA THR A 125 22.45 -2.83 -3.02
C THR A 125 22.25 -4.00 -3.98
N VAL A 126 23.28 -4.39 -4.73
CA VAL A 126 23.19 -5.42 -5.79
C VAL A 126 22.62 -6.76 -5.28
N GLN A 127 22.83 -7.09 -4.01
CA GLN A 127 22.31 -8.30 -3.34
C GLN A 127 20.81 -8.28 -3.05
N GLU A 128 20.19 -7.10 -2.98
CA GLU A 128 18.78 -6.92 -2.61
C GLU A 128 17.86 -6.76 -3.86
N ASN A 129 18.44 -6.72 -5.07
CA ASN A 129 17.75 -6.44 -6.33
C ASN A 129 16.87 -7.61 -6.81
N TYR A 130 15.55 -7.42 -6.74
CA TYR A 130 14.53 -8.39 -7.19
C TYR A 130 14.71 -8.85 -8.64
N PHE A 131 15.15 -7.95 -9.53
CA PHE A 131 15.33 -8.24 -10.96
C PHE A 131 16.71 -8.84 -11.31
N ALA A 132 17.62 -8.97 -10.34
CA ALA A 132 18.94 -9.53 -10.59
C ALA A 132 18.98 -11.07 -10.51
N MET A 133 17.87 -11.70 -10.06
CA MET A 133 17.74 -13.16 -9.95
C MET A 133 16.97 -13.80 -11.12
N VAL A 134 16.65 -13.03 -12.17
CA VAL A 134 16.09 -13.51 -13.44
C VAL A 134 17.16 -13.37 -14.52
#